data_AF-A0A379ZL52-F1
#
_entry.id   AF-A0A379ZL52-F1
#
_cell.length_a   1.000
_cell.length_b   1.000
_cell.length_c   1.000
_cell.angle_alpha   90.00
_cell.angle_beta   90.00
_cell.angle_gamma   90.00
#
_symmetry.space_group_name_H-M   'P 1'
#
loop_
_entity.id
_entity.type
_entity.pdbx_description
1 polymer ?
#
loop_
_entity_poly.entity_id
_entity_poly.type
_entity_poly.pdbx_seq_one_letter_code
_entity_poly.pdbx_strand_id
1 'polypeptide(L)'
;MQDRFNHSITLLPTPLADALIPMLNQHFAGHLNAQQLATLTSASKMSEAEVLLALLPIAAALAKPPISEFYVGAIAKGKSGDIYMGANIELPGEALFHSVHAEQSAISHAWLSGESQIVDIIVNASPCGHCRQFMNELVEGSKICIHLPAQESHPLAYYLPYAFGPKDLNVTSPLMAKQYTEFALDSADPMIIEGLEHVGLSYAPYTQSFAAVVLETHDGATYCGRYAENAAFNPSMLPMQMALSNLTRHNREFSDISRAVLIESSQGKISLVGATMDALHTVAAIELEHIVIEPV
;
A
#
# COMPACT_ATOMS: atom_id res chain seq x y z
N MET A 1 -15.30 14.42 -10.22
CA MET A 1 -14.39 13.33 -10.58
C MET A 1 -13.03 13.93 -10.85
N GLN A 2 -11.97 13.28 -10.39
CA GLN A 2 -10.59 13.72 -10.62
C GLN A 2 -10.21 13.51 -12.09
N ASP A 3 -9.43 14.43 -12.67
CA ASP A 3 -9.11 14.40 -14.10
C ASP A 3 -8.29 13.17 -14.53
N ARG A 4 -7.51 12.59 -13.61
CA ARG A 4 -6.69 11.39 -13.86
C ARG A 4 -7.50 10.18 -14.33
N PHE A 5 -8.81 10.13 -14.08
CA PHE A 5 -9.66 9.01 -14.50
C PHE A 5 -10.34 9.22 -15.87
N ASN A 6 -10.24 10.42 -16.46
CA ASN A 6 -10.94 10.75 -17.71
C ASN A 6 -10.59 9.78 -18.84
N HIS A 7 -9.31 9.44 -18.99
CA HIS A 7 -8.88 8.49 -20.02
C HIS A 7 -9.26 7.05 -19.66
N SER A 8 -8.98 6.60 -18.43
CA SER A 8 -9.14 5.21 -18.03
C SER A 8 -10.60 4.75 -18.09
N ILE A 9 -11.57 5.62 -17.79
CA ILE A 9 -13.01 5.32 -17.92
C ILE A 9 -13.40 4.99 -19.36
N THR A 10 -12.77 5.60 -20.36
CA THR A 10 -13.07 5.30 -21.77
C THR A 10 -12.66 3.90 -22.20
N LEU A 11 -11.84 3.21 -21.40
CA LEU A 11 -11.39 1.85 -21.63
C LEU A 11 -12.36 0.79 -21.05
N LEU A 12 -13.34 1.21 -20.25
CA LEU A 12 -14.30 0.31 -19.61
C LEU A 12 -15.52 0.08 -20.53
N PRO A 13 -16.18 -1.09 -20.45
CA PRO A 13 -17.50 -1.28 -21.05
C PRO A 13 -18.49 -0.23 -20.54
N THR A 14 -19.29 0.35 -21.45
CA THR A 14 -20.20 1.47 -21.13
C THR A 14 -21.08 1.24 -19.89
N PRO A 15 -21.73 0.07 -19.71
CA PRO A 15 -22.55 -0.16 -18.52
C PRO A 15 -21.76 -0.14 -17.20
N LEU A 16 -20.49 -0.59 -17.22
CA LEU A 16 -19.60 -0.54 -16.07
C LEU A 16 -19.13 0.90 -15.81
N ALA A 17 -18.73 1.60 -16.87
CA ALA A 17 -18.31 3.01 -16.79
C ALA A 17 -19.41 3.90 -16.19
N ASP A 18 -20.63 3.80 -16.71
CA ASP A 18 -21.79 4.58 -16.24
C ASP A 18 -22.09 4.34 -14.76
N ALA A 19 -21.96 3.09 -14.30
CA ALA A 19 -22.16 2.72 -12.89
C ALA A 19 -21.00 3.16 -11.98
N LEU A 20 -19.78 3.23 -12.51
CA LEU A 20 -18.58 3.59 -11.76
C LEU A 20 -18.40 5.10 -11.59
N ILE A 21 -18.73 5.90 -12.61
CA ILE A 21 -18.54 7.37 -12.61
C ILE A 21 -19.04 8.04 -11.32
N PRO A 22 -20.25 7.73 -10.78
CA PRO A 22 -20.71 8.33 -9.53
C PRO A 22 -19.84 8.02 -8.30
N MET A 23 -19.10 6.90 -8.32
CA MET A 23 -18.22 6.49 -7.23
C MET A 23 -16.84 7.19 -7.30
N LEU A 24 -16.42 7.64 -8.49
CA LEU A 24 -15.17 8.37 -8.73
C LEU A 24 -15.30 9.87 -8.38
N ASN A 25 -15.73 10.17 -7.16
CA ASN A 25 -15.86 11.55 -6.68
C ASN A 25 -14.49 12.22 -6.43
N GLN A 26 -14.47 13.50 -6.00
CA GLN A 26 -13.20 14.23 -5.79
C GLN A 26 -12.32 13.65 -4.68
N HIS A 27 -12.89 12.89 -3.75
CA HIS A 27 -12.20 12.24 -2.64
C HIS A 27 -11.93 10.76 -2.89
N PHE A 28 -12.21 10.24 -4.09
CA PHE A 28 -11.95 8.84 -4.39
C PHE A 28 -10.45 8.55 -4.32
N ALA A 29 -10.09 7.62 -3.43
CA ALA A 29 -8.72 7.20 -3.17
C ALA A 29 -8.50 5.71 -3.47
N GLY A 30 -9.29 5.11 -4.37
CA GLY A 30 -9.09 3.72 -4.77
C GLY A 30 -9.74 2.68 -3.85
N HIS A 31 -10.66 3.06 -2.96
CA HIS A 31 -11.43 2.10 -2.14
C HIS A 31 -12.86 1.99 -2.68
N LEU A 32 -13.33 0.76 -2.86
CA LEU A 32 -14.74 0.45 -3.08
C LEU A 32 -15.14 -0.66 -2.13
N ASN A 33 -16.24 -0.48 -1.41
CA ASN A 33 -16.75 -1.50 -0.52
C ASN A 33 -17.43 -2.65 -1.29
N ALA A 34 -17.67 -3.77 -0.60
CA ALA A 34 -18.29 -4.96 -1.18
C ALA A 34 -19.65 -4.66 -1.87
N GLN A 35 -20.45 -3.75 -1.31
CA GLN A 35 -21.75 -3.38 -1.86
C GLN A 35 -21.61 -2.59 -3.16
N GLN A 36 -20.65 -1.67 -3.24
CA GLN A 36 -20.32 -0.93 -4.46
C GLN A 36 -19.85 -1.89 -5.56
N LEU A 37 -18.95 -2.83 -5.24
CA LEU A 37 -18.51 -3.86 -6.19
C LEU A 37 -19.68 -4.73 -6.70
N ALA A 38 -20.61 -5.11 -5.82
CA ALA A 38 -21.83 -5.83 -6.21
C ALA A 38 -22.72 -5.01 -7.15
N THR A 39 -22.86 -3.70 -6.92
CA THR A 39 -23.57 -2.78 -7.81
C THR A 39 -22.92 -2.73 -9.20
N LEU A 40 -21.59 -2.64 -9.27
CA LEU A 40 -20.86 -2.63 -10.54
C LEU A 40 -21.04 -3.95 -11.32
N THR A 41 -20.96 -5.08 -10.62
CA THR A 41 -21.22 -6.42 -11.18
C THR A 41 -22.65 -6.52 -11.73
N SER A 42 -23.64 -6.08 -10.97
CA SER A 42 -25.04 -6.13 -11.38
C SER A 42 -25.34 -5.22 -12.59
N ALA A 43 -24.85 -3.98 -12.57
CA ALA A 43 -25.08 -3.00 -13.64
C ALA A 43 -24.41 -3.42 -14.96
N SER A 44 -23.20 -3.97 -14.88
CA SER A 44 -22.44 -4.41 -16.05
C SER A 44 -22.88 -5.76 -16.61
N LYS A 45 -23.58 -6.59 -15.82
CA LYS A 45 -23.89 -8.00 -16.13
C LYS A 45 -22.64 -8.86 -16.38
N MET A 46 -21.50 -8.41 -15.87
CA MET A 46 -20.24 -9.14 -15.90
C MET A 46 -20.12 -9.98 -14.61
N SER A 47 -19.28 -11.01 -14.62
CA SER A 47 -18.84 -11.66 -13.39
C SER A 47 -17.94 -10.72 -12.57
N GLU A 48 -17.82 -10.99 -11.28
CA GLU A 48 -16.97 -10.17 -10.40
C GLU A 48 -15.51 -10.14 -10.87
N ALA A 49 -14.96 -11.28 -11.31
CA ALA A 49 -13.60 -11.36 -11.83
C ALA A 49 -13.39 -10.49 -13.09
N GLU A 50 -14.37 -10.49 -14.00
CA GLU A 50 -14.34 -9.63 -15.19
C GLU A 50 -14.42 -8.14 -14.81
N VAL A 51 -15.23 -7.77 -13.81
CA VAL A 51 -15.29 -6.39 -13.31
C VAL A 51 -13.95 -5.99 -12.72
N LEU A 52 -13.34 -6.81 -11.86
CA LEU A 52 -12.07 -6.49 -11.22
C LEU A 52 -10.94 -6.31 -12.25
N LEU A 53 -10.87 -7.16 -13.28
CA LEU A 53 -9.93 -7.00 -14.39
C LEU A 53 -10.20 -5.71 -15.19
N ALA A 54 -11.47 -5.38 -15.45
CA ALA A 54 -11.86 -4.17 -16.16
C ALA A 54 -11.59 -2.87 -15.36
N LEU A 55 -11.46 -2.96 -14.03
CA LEU A 55 -11.12 -1.83 -13.16
C LEU A 55 -9.61 -1.54 -13.08
N LEU A 56 -8.74 -2.41 -13.61
CA LEU A 56 -7.28 -2.20 -13.58
C LEU A 56 -6.82 -0.85 -14.16
N PRO A 57 -7.39 -0.33 -15.26
CA PRO A 57 -7.02 0.99 -15.76
C PRO A 57 -7.33 2.13 -14.77
N ILE A 58 -8.34 1.97 -13.93
CA ILE A 58 -8.69 2.94 -12.87
C ILE A 58 -7.62 2.91 -11.78
N ALA A 59 -7.16 1.72 -11.38
CA ALA A 59 -6.06 1.57 -10.45
C ALA A 59 -4.75 2.13 -11.02
N ALA A 60 -4.43 1.84 -12.29
CA ALA A 60 -3.21 2.31 -12.95
C ALA A 60 -3.15 3.84 -13.09
N ALA A 61 -4.30 4.52 -13.14
CA ALA A 61 -4.36 5.99 -13.13
C ALA A 61 -3.87 6.62 -11.82
N LEU A 62 -3.65 5.82 -10.76
CA LEU A 62 -3.07 6.27 -9.49
C LEU A 62 -1.53 6.25 -9.51
N ALA A 63 -0.90 5.73 -10.57
CA ALA A 63 0.55 5.54 -10.62
C ALA A 63 1.31 6.87 -10.76
N LYS A 64 2.55 6.88 -10.25
CA LYS A 64 3.51 7.98 -10.43
C LYS A 64 4.89 7.42 -10.80
N PRO A 65 5.09 6.97 -12.06
CA PRO A 65 6.32 6.29 -12.50
C PRO A 65 7.17 7.16 -13.46
N PRO A 66 7.77 8.27 -13.01
CA PRO A 66 8.55 9.16 -13.86
C PRO A 66 9.86 8.55 -14.42
N ILE A 67 10.29 7.37 -13.96
CA ILE A 67 11.53 6.72 -14.43
C ILE A 67 11.21 5.75 -15.56
N SER A 68 10.25 4.84 -15.34
CA SER A 68 9.90 3.80 -16.30
C SER A 68 8.86 4.24 -17.33
N GLU A 69 8.06 5.26 -17.00
CA GLU A 69 6.85 5.65 -17.74
C GLU A 69 5.86 4.47 -17.91
N PHE A 70 5.96 3.47 -17.04
CA PHE A 70 5.17 2.25 -17.10
C PHE A 70 4.14 2.21 -15.96
N TYR A 71 2.88 2.46 -16.31
CA TYR A 71 1.77 2.61 -15.37
C TYR A 71 1.18 1.24 -14.98
N VAL A 72 1.45 0.81 -13.76
CA VAL A 72 0.99 -0.47 -13.20
C VAL A 72 -0.07 -0.20 -12.15
N GLY A 73 -1.23 -0.86 -12.30
CA GLY A 73 -2.30 -0.87 -11.32
C GLY A 73 -2.48 -2.26 -10.71
N ALA A 74 -2.82 -2.30 -9.43
CA ALA A 74 -3.21 -3.51 -8.73
C ALA A 74 -4.46 -3.27 -7.90
N ILE A 75 -5.25 -4.32 -7.69
CA ILE A 75 -6.41 -4.31 -6.81
C ILE A 75 -6.25 -5.47 -5.82
N ALA A 76 -6.24 -5.15 -4.54
CA ALA A 76 -6.29 -6.12 -3.45
C ALA A 76 -7.74 -6.28 -2.98
N LYS A 77 -8.28 -7.50 -3.02
CA LYS A 77 -9.59 -7.82 -2.44
C LYS A 77 -9.38 -8.35 -1.03
N GLY A 78 -10.00 -7.67 -0.07
CA GLY A 78 -10.03 -8.08 1.32
C GLY A 78 -11.00 -9.23 1.57
N LYS A 79 -10.81 -9.95 2.67
CA LYS A 79 -11.79 -10.93 3.17
C LYS A 79 -13.14 -10.30 3.48
N SER A 80 -13.17 -9.02 3.83
CA SER A 80 -14.38 -8.22 3.97
C SER A 80 -15.25 -8.16 2.70
N GLY A 81 -14.64 -8.40 1.52
CA GLY A 81 -15.24 -8.18 0.21
C GLY A 81 -14.94 -6.80 -0.38
N ASP A 82 -14.32 -5.91 0.40
CA ASP A 82 -13.87 -4.61 -0.07
C ASP A 82 -12.66 -4.75 -1.01
N ILE A 83 -12.49 -3.77 -1.89
CA ILE A 83 -11.35 -3.70 -2.80
C ILE A 83 -10.56 -2.42 -2.61
N TYR A 84 -9.24 -2.58 -2.68
CA TYR A 84 -8.25 -1.55 -2.42
C TYR A 84 -7.31 -1.46 -3.62
N MET A 85 -7.39 -0.36 -4.35
CA MET A 85 -6.55 -0.08 -5.50
C MET A 85 -5.21 0.50 -5.04
N GLY A 86 -4.15 0.13 -5.75
CA GLY A 86 -2.81 0.68 -5.59
C GLY A 86 -2.10 0.74 -6.94
N ALA A 87 -1.02 1.50 -6.98
CA ALA A 87 -0.25 1.73 -8.17
C ALA A 87 1.22 1.98 -7.88
N ASN A 88 2.08 1.85 -8.90
CA ASN A 88 3.51 1.99 -8.71
C ASN A 88 3.95 3.46 -8.55
N ILE A 89 4.98 3.66 -7.73
CA ILE A 89 5.61 4.96 -7.48
C ILE A 89 7.12 4.82 -7.62
N GLU A 90 7.72 5.78 -8.30
CA GLU A 90 9.17 5.86 -8.50
C GLU A 90 9.67 7.25 -8.11
N LEU A 91 10.80 7.31 -7.42
CA LEU A 91 11.41 8.55 -6.94
C LEU A 91 12.66 8.86 -7.78
N PRO A 92 12.61 9.87 -8.68
CA PRO A 92 13.79 10.29 -9.45
C PRO A 92 14.92 10.76 -8.53
N GLY A 93 16.17 10.45 -8.89
CA GLY A 93 17.34 10.85 -8.09
C GLY A 93 17.68 9.89 -6.95
N GLU A 94 16.79 8.96 -6.62
CA GLU A 94 16.98 7.97 -5.56
C GLU A 94 17.37 6.58 -6.08
N ALA A 95 17.88 5.75 -5.17
CA ALA A 95 18.14 4.35 -5.44
C ALA A 95 16.82 3.57 -5.62
N LEU A 96 16.82 2.56 -6.50
CA LEU A 96 15.62 1.80 -6.90
C LEU A 96 14.94 1.04 -5.75
N PHE A 97 15.58 0.85 -4.60
CA PHE A 97 14.91 0.25 -3.44
C PHE A 97 13.82 1.17 -2.85
N HIS A 98 13.77 2.44 -3.24
CA HIS A 98 12.69 3.37 -2.90
C HIS A 98 11.42 3.20 -3.76
N SER A 99 11.47 2.38 -4.82
CA SER A 99 10.31 2.11 -5.66
C SER A 99 9.22 1.37 -4.89
N VAL A 100 7.96 1.77 -5.10
CA VAL A 100 6.78 1.05 -4.60
C VAL A 100 6.11 0.37 -5.76
N HIS A 101 5.90 -0.93 -5.65
CA HIS A 101 5.16 -1.69 -6.66
C HIS A 101 3.65 -1.55 -6.44
N ALA A 102 2.86 -1.72 -7.50
CA ALA A 102 1.40 -1.58 -7.43
C ALA A 102 0.78 -2.55 -6.42
N GLU A 103 1.29 -3.79 -6.35
CA GLU A 103 0.84 -4.80 -5.39
C GLU A 103 1.12 -4.38 -3.95
N GLN A 104 2.32 -3.86 -3.67
CA GLN A 104 2.68 -3.32 -2.35
C GLN A 104 1.77 -2.15 -1.97
N SER A 105 1.49 -1.24 -2.92
CA SER A 105 0.58 -0.12 -2.73
C SER A 105 -0.85 -0.58 -2.42
N ALA A 106 -1.39 -1.56 -3.14
CA ALA A 106 -2.75 -2.06 -2.93
C ALA A 106 -2.89 -2.80 -1.59
N ILE A 107 -1.91 -3.62 -1.23
CA ILE A 107 -1.87 -4.37 0.03
C ILE A 107 -1.71 -3.42 1.22
N SER A 108 -0.80 -2.45 1.12
CA SER A 108 -0.61 -1.45 2.19
C SER A 108 -1.84 -0.56 2.37
N HIS A 109 -2.53 -0.20 1.28
CA HIS A 109 -3.81 0.48 1.35
C HIS A 109 -4.84 -0.36 2.13
N ALA A 110 -5.03 -1.63 1.79
CA ALA A 110 -5.93 -2.51 2.52
C ALA A 110 -5.56 -2.63 4.02
N TRP A 111 -4.26 -2.77 4.31
CA TRP A 111 -3.77 -2.90 5.70
C TRP A 111 -3.97 -1.62 6.52
N LEU A 112 -3.71 -0.44 5.96
CA LEU A 112 -3.98 0.85 6.62
C LEU A 112 -5.47 1.05 6.85
N SER A 113 -6.34 0.53 5.97
CA SER A 113 -7.80 0.54 6.11
C SER A 113 -8.34 -0.49 7.11
N GLY A 114 -7.47 -1.29 7.76
CA GLY A 114 -7.86 -2.25 8.79
C GLY A 114 -8.26 -3.63 8.25
N GLU A 115 -8.00 -3.93 6.98
CA GLU A 115 -8.22 -5.27 6.44
C GLU A 115 -7.30 -6.28 7.14
N SER A 116 -7.84 -7.47 7.44
CA SER A 116 -7.11 -8.52 8.19
C SER A 116 -6.53 -9.62 7.31
N GLN A 117 -7.00 -9.71 6.06
CA GLN A 117 -6.57 -10.73 5.12
C GLN A 117 -6.90 -10.31 3.69
N ILE A 118 -5.93 -10.47 2.78
CA ILE A 118 -6.16 -10.40 1.34
C ILE A 118 -6.51 -11.78 0.81
N VAL A 119 -7.52 -11.86 -0.05
CA VAL A 119 -7.97 -13.11 -0.68
C VAL A 119 -7.61 -13.16 -2.17
N ASP A 120 -7.66 -12.02 -2.85
CA ASP A 120 -7.37 -11.90 -4.28
C ASP A 120 -6.48 -10.69 -4.56
N ILE A 121 -5.55 -10.86 -5.50
CA ILE A 121 -4.77 -9.76 -6.09
C ILE A 121 -4.98 -9.79 -7.60
N ILE A 122 -5.45 -8.66 -8.14
CA ILE A 122 -5.72 -8.48 -9.55
C ILE A 122 -4.68 -7.50 -10.09
N VAL A 123 -3.95 -7.90 -11.13
CA VAL A 123 -2.83 -7.14 -11.69
C VAL A 123 -2.83 -7.21 -13.23
N ASN A 124 -2.32 -6.18 -13.89
CA ASN A 124 -2.23 -6.13 -15.36
C ASN A 124 -0.98 -6.84 -15.92
N ALA A 125 0.01 -7.15 -15.08
CA ALA A 125 1.22 -7.88 -15.44
C ALA A 125 1.58 -8.90 -14.35
N SER A 126 2.27 -9.98 -14.74
CA SER A 126 2.66 -11.03 -13.79
C SER A 126 3.52 -10.43 -12.67
N PRO A 127 3.20 -10.69 -11.38
CA PRO A 127 3.94 -10.09 -10.28
C PRO A 127 5.41 -10.51 -10.34
N CYS A 128 6.32 -9.57 -10.13
CA CYS A 128 7.75 -9.86 -10.10
C CYS A 128 8.13 -10.64 -8.84
N GLY A 129 9.36 -11.18 -8.79
CA GLY A 129 9.83 -11.95 -7.63
C GLY A 129 9.75 -11.20 -6.30
N HIS A 130 10.01 -9.88 -6.31
CA HIS A 130 9.88 -9.00 -5.15
C HIS A 130 8.44 -8.96 -4.62
N CYS A 131 7.45 -8.73 -5.49
CA CYS A 131 6.04 -8.72 -5.09
C CYS A 131 5.54 -10.09 -4.61
N ARG A 132 5.99 -11.17 -5.27
CA ARG A 132 5.66 -12.54 -4.82
C ARG A 132 6.16 -12.78 -3.41
N GLN A 133 7.39 -12.37 -3.13
CA GLN A 133 8.00 -12.50 -1.81
C GLN A 133 7.34 -11.60 -0.76
N PHE A 134 6.94 -10.38 -1.14
CA PHE A 134 6.17 -9.48 -0.27
C PHE A 134 4.82 -10.09 0.13
N MET A 135 4.07 -10.64 -0.83
CA MET A 135 2.78 -11.29 -0.55
C MET A 135 2.92 -12.55 0.32
N ASN A 136 4.06 -13.25 0.28
CA ASN A 136 4.29 -14.43 1.11
C ASN A 136 4.43 -14.11 2.62
N GLU A 137 4.51 -12.83 2.98
CA GLU A 137 4.54 -12.34 4.35
C GLU A 137 3.14 -12.28 5.01
N LEU A 138 2.09 -12.22 4.18
CA LEU A 138 0.72 -11.94 4.61
C LEU A 138 0.05 -13.14 5.29
N VAL A 139 -1.00 -12.86 6.06
CA VAL A 139 -1.95 -13.88 6.54
C VAL A 139 -2.39 -14.76 5.36
N GLU A 140 -2.11 -16.06 5.45
CA GLU A 140 -2.41 -17.04 4.39
C GLU A 140 -1.84 -16.65 3.01
N GLY A 141 -0.71 -15.94 2.97
CA GLY A 141 -0.15 -15.34 1.76
C GLY A 141 0.00 -16.31 0.58
N SER A 142 0.42 -17.55 0.85
CA SER A 142 0.56 -18.59 -0.19
C SER A 142 -0.76 -18.99 -0.87
N LYS A 143 -1.91 -18.68 -0.27
CA LYS A 143 -3.26 -18.96 -0.78
C LYS A 143 -3.92 -17.79 -1.50
N ILE A 144 -3.31 -16.60 -1.49
CA ILE A 144 -3.83 -15.44 -2.22
C ILE A 144 -3.95 -15.81 -3.69
N CYS A 145 -5.14 -15.64 -4.26
CA CYS A 145 -5.39 -15.93 -5.67
C CYS A 145 -4.93 -14.75 -6.52
N ILE A 146 -4.07 -15.00 -7.51
CA ILE A 146 -3.57 -13.99 -8.43
C ILE A 146 -4.34 -14.06 -9.74
N HIS A 147 -4.92 -12.93 -10.15
CA HIS A 147 -5.70 -12.79 -11.38
C HIS A 147 -4.95 -11.93 -12.39
N LEU A 148 -4.79 -12.47 -13.59
CA LEU A 148 -4.14 -11.82 -14.73
C LEU A 148 -5.08 -11.82 -15.94
N PRO A 149 -5.04 -10.79 -16.80
CA PRO A 149 -5.80 -10.78 -18.04
C PRO A 149 -5.50 -12.01 -18.90
N ALA A 150 -6.55 -12.68 -19.38
CA ALA A 150 -6.49 -13.83 -20.30
C ALA A 150 -5.63 -15.01 -19.81
N GLN A 151 -5.47 -15.18 -18.50
CA GLN A 151 -4.78 -16.33 -17.89
C GLN A 151 -5.66 -16.98 -16.83
N GLU A 152 -5.40 -18.25 -16.54
CA GLU A 152 -6.04 -18.94 -15.42
C GLU A 152 -5.54 -18.36 -14.10
N SER A 153 -6.46 -18.15 -13.15
CA SER A 153 -6.10 -17.67 -11.82
C SER A 153 -5.45 -18.79 -11.02
N HIS A 154 -4.35 -18.46 -10.34
CA HIS A 154 -3.61 -19.42 -9.54
C HIS A 154 -3.24 -18.82 -8.17
N PRO A 155 -3.14 -19.63 -7.11
CA PRO A 155 -2.66 -19.17 -5.82
C PRO A 155 -1.20 -18.72 -5.90
N LEU A 156 -0.75 -17.85 -5.00
CA LEU A 156 0.64 -17.39 -4.93
C LEU A 156 1.66 -18.55 -4.92
N ALA A 157 1.33 -19.67 -4.27
CA ALA A 157 2.17 -20.87 -4.24
C ALA A 157 2.52 -21.44 -5.64
N TYR A 158 1.68 -21.18 -6.65
CA TYR A 158 1.98 -21.51 -8.05
C TYR A 158 3.12 -20.65 -8.61
N TYR A 159 3.08 -19.34 -8.30
CA TYR A 159 4.07 -18.36 -8.77
C TYR A 159 5.36 -18.36 -7.95
N LEU A 160 5.34 -18.90 -6.73
CA LEU A 160 6.48 -18.97 -5.81
C LEU A 160 6.64 -20.40 -5.25
N PRO A 161 7.06 -21.38 -6.07
CA PRO A 161 7.28 -22.73 -5.60
C PRO A 161 8.47 -22.80 -4.63
N TYR A 162 8.38 -23.67 -3.62
CA TYR A 162 9.41 -23.82 -2.57
C TYR A 162 9.77 -22.49 -1.89
N ALA A 163 8.75 -21.66 -1.64
CA ALA A 163 8.91 -20.31 -1.10
C ALA A 163 9.66 -20.29 0.23
N PHE A 164 10.59 -19.35 0.35
CA PHE A 164 11.14 -18.90 1.63
C PHE A 164 10.19 -17.86 2.26
N GLY A 165 10.00 -17.89 3.57
CA GLY A 165 9.11 -16.95 4.24
C GLY A 165 9.20 -16.98 5.77
N PRO A 166 8.22 -16.37 6.47
CA PRO A 166 8.24 -16.22 7.92
C PRO A 166 8.50 -17.52 8.69
N LYS A 167 7.95 -18.64 8.21
CA LYS A 167 8.08 -19.97 8.82
C LYS A 167 9.52 -20.46 8.87
N ASP A 168 10.33 -20.16 7.87
CA ASP A 168 11.74 -20.55 7.81
C ASP A 168 12.59 -19.80 8.85
N LEU A 169 12.09 -18.66 9.33
CA LEU A 169 12.69 -17.85 10.39
C LEU A 169 11.99 -18.01 11.75
N ASN A 170 11.10 -19.01 11.89
CA ASN A 170 10.28 -19.27 13.08
C ASN A 170 9.38 -18.09 13.51
N VAL A 171 8.97 -17.23 12.57
CA VAL A 171 7.97 -16.19 12.81
C VAL A 171 6.57 -16.77 12.64
N THR A 172 5.73 -16.59 13.66
CA THR A 172 4.39 -17.20 13.75
C THR A 172 3.25 -16.20 13.54
N SER A 173 3.50 -14.90 13.70
CA SER A 173 2.55 -13.83 13.41
C SER A 173 2.86 -13.23 12.03
N PRO A 174 2.03 -13.46 11.00
CA PRO A 174 2.23 -12.88 9.68
C PRO A 174 1.75 -11.42 9.61
N LEU A 175 2.15 -10.70 8.55
CA LEU A 175 1.65 -9.36 8.26
C LEU A 175 0.13 -9.37 8.03
N MET A 176 -0.56 -8.33 8.52
CA MET A 176 -2.03 -8.18 8.61
C MET A 176 -2.73 -9.01 9.71
N ALA A 177 -2.00 -9.84 10.46
CA ALA A 177 -2.53 -10.37 11.71
C ALA A 177 -2.73 -9.22 12.72
N LYS A 178 -3.73 -9.36 13.62
CA LYS A 178 -3.94 -8.38 14.67
C LYS A 178 -2.77 -8.42 15.65
N GLN A 179 -1.94 -7.39 15.60
CA GLN A 179 -0.81 -7.19 16.48
C GLN A 179 -0.71 -5.72 16.88
N TYR A 180 -0.22 -5.47 18.08
CA TYR A 180 0.02 -4.13 18.59
C TYR A 180 1.17 -4.19 19.60
N THR A 181 2.19 -3.38 19.38
CA THR A 181 3.26 -3.12 20.36
C THR A 181 2.96 -1.79 21.01
N GLU A 182 2.93 -1.75 22.34
CA GLU A 182 2.66 -0.52 23.06
C GLU A 182 3.90 0.37 23.08
N PHE A 183 3.70 1.65 22.75
CA PHE A 183 4.70 2.70 22.83
C PHE A 183 4.07 3.89 23.55
N ALA A 184 4.84 4.56 24.39
CA ALA A 184 4.37 5.71 25.15
C ALA A 184 5.36 6.87 25.04
N LEU A 185 4.81 8.04 24.68
CA LEU A 185 5.51 9.32 24.70
C LEU A 185 4.48 10.39 25.09
N ASP A 186 4.78 11.17 26.13
CA ASP A 186 3.92 12.28 26.54
C ASP A 186 4.06 13.43 25.53
N SER A 187 3.03 13.61 24.70
CA SER A 187 2.98 14.66 23.69
C SER A 187 1.54 15.14 23.51
N ALA A 188 1.38 16.46 23.39
CA ALA A 188 0.12 17.10 23.04
C ALA A 188 -0.06 17.32 21.53
N ASP A 189 0.94 16.93 20.72
CA ASP A 189 0.92 17.10 19.28
C ASP A 189 0.10 15.98 18.60
N PRO A 190 -0.99 16.31 17.87
CA PRO A 190 -1.84 15.32 17.22
C PRO A 190 -1.09 14.41 16.24
N MET A 191 -0.08 14.93 15.53
CA MET A 191 0.68 14.17 14.53
C MET A 191 1.62 13.15 15.19
N ILE A 192 2.17 13.50 16.36
CA ILE A 192 2.96 12.57 17.18
C ILE A 192 2.05 11.49 17.78
N ILE A 193 0.86 11.85 18.27
CA ILE A 193 -0.12 10.90 18.79
C ILE A 193 -0.55 9.90 17.70
N GLU A 194 -0.85 10.37 16.49
CA GLU A 194 -1.13 9.52 15.32
C GLU A 194 0.07 8.61 14.99
N GLY A 195 1.28 9.16 15.01
CA GLY A 195 2.51 8.41 14.79
C GLY A 195 2.72 7.27 15.80
N LEU A 196 2.40 7.51 17.08
CA LEU A 196 2.49 6.51 18.16
C LEU A 196 1.53 5.33 17.93
N GLU A 197 0.31 5.60 17.45
CA GLU A 197 -0.63 4.54 17.08
C GLU A 197 -0.07 3.70 15.91
N HIS A 198 0.48 4.37 14.89
CA HIS A 198 0.99 3.67 13.70
C HIS A 198 2.28 2.90 13.91
N VAL A 199 3.20 3.38 14.76
CA VAL A 199 4.39 2.59 15.13
C VAL A 199 3.99 1.33 15.89
N GLY A 200 3.00 1.42 16.78
CA GLY A 200 2.47 0.27 17.52
C GLY A 200 1.78 -0.76 16.62
N LEU A 201 1.20 -0.32 15.50
CA LEU A 201 0.58 -1.17 14.48
C LEU A 201 1.54 -1.64 13.38
N SER A 202 2.82 -1.25 13.40
CA SER A 202 3.80 -1.64 12.39
C SER A 202 4.22 -3.13 12.52
N TYR A 203 4.91 -3.66 11.50
CA TYR A 203 5.31 -5.06 11.44
C TYR A 203 6.83 -5.17 11.27
N ALA A 204 7.53 -5.55 12.33
CA ALA A 204 8.99 -5.67 12.34
C ALA A 204 9.52 -6.86 13.17
N PRO A 205 9.07 -8.10 12.92
CA PRO A 205 9.46 -9.24 13.75
C PRO A 205 10.95 -9.63 13.63
N TYR A 206 11.65 -9.23 12.56
CA TYR A 206 13.02 -9.67 12.30
C TYR A 206 14.05 -8.76 12.97
N THR A 207 13.85 -7.44 12.80
CA THR A 207 14.78 -6.44 13.34
C THR A 207 14.30 -5.78 14.63
N GLN A 208 13.02 -5.90 14.99
CA GLN A 208 12.39 -5.17 16.10
C GLN A 208 12.39 -3.64 15.93
N SER A 209 12.67 -3.17 14.70
CA SER A 209 12.70 -1.74 14.35
C SER A 209 11.32 -1.27 13.94
N PHE A 210 10.34 -1.39 14.85
CA PHE A 210 8.99 -0.85 14.64
C PHE A 210 9.08 0.63 14.29
N ALA A 211 8.39 1.05 13.24
CA ALA A 211 8.45 2.42 12.77
C ALA A 211 7.22 2.84 11.98
N ALA A 212 6.94 4.14 12.00
CA ALA A 212 5.92 4.78 11.20
C ALA A 212 6.33 6.20 10.80
N VAL A 213 5.83 6.63 9.64
CA VAL A 213 5.92 8.00 9.15
C VAL A 213 4.51 8.59 9.10
N VAL A 214 4.38 9.83 9.54
CA VAL A 214 3.20 10.67 9.29
C VAL A 214 3.66 11.88 8.47
N LEU A 215 2.90 12.22 7.44
CA LEU A 215 3.09 13.41 6.61
C LEU A 215 1.89 14.32 6.80
N GLU A 216 2.11 15.61 7.01
CA GLU A 216 1.04 16.61 7.07
C GLU A 216 1.18 17.55 5.88
N THR A 217 0.06 17.82 5.23
CA THR A 217 -0.01 18.74 4.08
C THR A 217 -0.42 20.15 4.50
N HIS A 218 -0.19 21.14 3.64
CA HIS A 218 -0.44 22.56 3.94
C HIS A 218 -1.88 22.90 4.38
N ASP A 219 -2.87 22.06 4.07
CA ASP A 219 -4.26 22.19 4.50
C ASP A 219 -4.58 21.40 5.78
N GLY A 220 -3.57 20.80 6.43
CA GLY A 220 -3.67 20.06 7.69
C GLY A 220 -4.10 18.60 7.55
N ALA A 221 -4.22 18.06 6.32
CA ALA A 221 -4.52 16.65 6.13
C ALA A 221 -3.28 15.78 6.38
N THR A 222 -3.44 14.69 7.11
CA THR A 222 -2.37 13.74 7.43
C THR A 222 -2.41 12.47 6.57
N TYR A 223 -1.23 11.93 6.27
CA TYR A 223 -1.04 10.69 5.52
C TYR A 223 0.05 9.86 6.18
N CYS A 224 -0.32 8.67 6.62
CA CYS A 224 0.57 7.78 7.35
C CYS A 224 1.10 6.63 6.50
N GLY A 225 2.22 6.07 6.96
CA GLY A 225 2.79 4.83 6.47
C GLY A 225 3.48 4.07 7.61
N ARG A 226 3.29 2.75 7.62
CA ARG A 226 3.85 1.86 8.64
C ARG A 226 4.97 1.05 8.03
N TYR A 227 5.98 0.71 8.83
CA TYR A 227 6.98 -0.25 8.39
C TYR A 227 6.36 -1.64 8.30
N ALA A 228 6.58 -2.31 7.16
CA ALA A 228 6.18 -3.69 6.92
C ALA A 228 7.38 -4.50 6.49
N GLU A 229 8.05 -5.13 7.45
CA GLU A 229 9.18 -6.02 7.18
C GLU A 229 8.79 -7.24 6.36
N ASN A 230 9.80 -7.82 5.73
CA ASN A 230 9.69 -9.07 5.00
C ASN A 230 10.79 -10.05 5.43
N ALA A 231 10.48 -11.35 5.45
CA ALA A 231 11.43 -12.41 5.77
C ALA A 231 12.69 -12.35 4.89
N ALA A 232 12.55 -11.96 3.63
CA ALA A 232 13.67 -11.84 2.68
C ALA A 232 14.38 -10.47 2.74
N PHE A 233 14.06 -9.65 3.74
CA PHE A 233 14.62 -8.33 4.05
C PHE A 233 14.40 -7.28 2.96
N ASN A 234 14.96 -7.43 1.76
CA ASN A 234 14.87 -6.45 0.69
C ASN A 234 13.42 -6.10 0.27
N PRO A 235 12.44 -7.02 0.31
CA PRO A 235 11.05 -6.68 0.00
C PRO A 235 10.30 -5.90 1.08
N SER A 236 10.95 -5.59 2.22
CA SER A 236 10.34 -4.79 3.28
C SER A 236 9.87 -3.45 2.72
N MET A 237 8.63 -3.08 3.04
CA MET A 237 8.06 -1.80 2.63
C MET A 237 8.34 -0.75 3.70
N LEU A 238 9.14 0.24 3.33
CA LEU A 238 9.54 1.34 4.19
C LEU A 238 8.36 2.27 4.53
N PRO A 239 8.33 2.87 5.74
CA PRO A 239 7.19 3.69 6.18
C PRO A 239 7.00 4.96 5.33
N MET A 240 8.09 5.63 4.92
CA MET A 240 8.01 6.79 4.03
C MET A 240 7.38 6.43 2.68
N GLN A 241 7.80 5.33 2.07
CA GLN A 241 7.25 4.81 0.82
C GLN A 241 5.74 4.54 0.93
N MET A 242 5.30 3.97 2.07
CA MET A 242 3.88 3.76 2.34
C MET A 242 3.11 5.06 2.51
N ALA A 243 3.67 6.05 3.22
CA ALA A 243 3.05 7.36 3.41
C ALA A 243 2.92 8.13 2.07
N LEU A 244 3.96 8.12 1.23
CA LEU A 244 3.92 8.71 -0.11
C LEU A 244 2.91 8.01 -1.03
N SER A 245 2.78 6.69 -0.90
CA SER A 245 1.75 5.93 -1.61
C SER A 245 0.34 6.32 -1.16
N ASN A 246 0.13 6.47 0.14
CA ASN A 246 -1.13 6.92 0.72
C ASN A 246 -1.50 8.34 0.23
N LEU A 247 -0.55 9.27 0.27
CA LEU A 247 -0.70 10.65 -0.22
C LEU A 247 -1.06 10.71 -1.71
N THR A 248 -0.31 10.00 -2.56
CA THR A 248 -0.54 9.98 -4.02
C THR A 248 -1.91 9.40 -4.38
N ARG A 249 -2.36 8.37 -3.66
CA ARG A 249 -3.69 7.78 -3.83
C ARG A 249 -4.80 8.79 -3.59
N HIS A 250 -4.62 9.71 -2.66
CA HIS A 250 -5.55 10.81 -2.37
C HIS A 250 -5.44 11.99 -3.34
N ASN A 251 -4.74 11.81 -4.47
CA ASN A 251 -4.57 12.84 -5.51
C ASN A 251 -3.92 14.12 -4.96
N ARG A 252 -2.95 13.95 -4.06
CA ARG A 252 -2.11 15.02 -3.52
C ARG A 252 -0.75 14.99 -4.19
N GLU A 253 -0.13 16.16 -4.29
CA GLU A 253 1.22 16.29 -4.80
C GLU A 253 2.23 16.26 -3.66
N PHE A 254 3.46 15.82 -3.95
CA PHE A 254 4.49 15.79 -2.92
C PHE A 254 4.86 17.19 -2.42
N SER A 255 4.72 18.21 -3.28
CA SER A 255 4.86 19.61 -2.90
C SER A 255 3.82 20.09 -1.88
N ASP A 256 2.76 19.32 -1.64
CA ASP A 256 1.76 19.65 -0.63
C ASP A 256 2.26 19.35 0.78
N ILE A 257 3.33 18.56 0.95
CA ILE A 257 3.86 18.17 2.25
C ILE A 257 4.49 19.40 2.94
N SER A 258 4.05 19.67 4.16
CA SER A 258 4.47 20.79 5.00
C SER A 258 5.22 20.36 6.26
N ARG A 259 5.00 19.13 6.72
CA ARG A 259 5.66 18.54 7.89
C ARG A 259 5.77 17.02 7.74
N ALA A 260 6.84 16.44 8.26
CA ALA A 260 7.08 15.00 8.25
C ALA A 260 7.65 14.54 9.59
N VAL A 261 7.04 13.50 10.17
CA VAL A 261 7.47 12.90 11.45
C VAL A 261 7.76 11.42 11.20
N LEU A 262 8.98 10.98 11.55
CA LEU A 262 9.35 9.58 11.68
C LEU A 262 9.42 9.22 13.16
N ILE A 263 8.67 8.20 13.55
CA ILE A 263 8.78 7.57 14.87
C ILE A 263 9.32 6.16 14.69
N GLU A 264 10.41 5.81 15.38
CA GLU A 264 10.97 4.45 15.35
C GLU A 264 11.40 3.94 16.74
N SER A 265 11.42 2.62 16.89
CA SER A 265 11.79 1.91 18.11
C SER A 265 13.29 2.02 18.38
N SER A 266 13.65 2.37 19.62
CA SER A 266 15.04 2.35 20.11
C SER A 266 15.65 0.96 20.23
N GLN A 267 14.80 -0.09 20.24
CA GLN A 267 15.22 -1.49 20.33
C GLN A 267 15.46 -2.12 18.94
N GLY A 268 15.28 -1.33 17.86
CA GLY A 268 15.52 -1.78 16.50
C GLY A 268 16.98 -2.13 16.22
N LYS A 269 17.21 -3.20 15.45
CA LYS A 269 18.54 -3.58 14.94
C LYS A 269 18.97 -2.73 13.74
N ILE A 270 18.05 -1.98 13.14
CA ILE A 270 18.29 -1.03 12.05
C ILE A 270 17.62 0.30 12.38
N SER A 271 18.02 1.36 11.68
CA SER A 271 17.32 2.64 11.68
C SER A 271 16.85 2.96 10.26
N LEU A 272 15.66 3.54 10.16
CA LEU A 272 15.03 3.91 8.90
C LEU A 272 15.20 5.40 8.57
N VAL A 273 15.84 6.18 9.45
CA VAL A 273 15.98 7.63 9.31
C VAL A 273 16.70 8.02 8.02
N GLY A 274 17.79 7.35 7.65
CA GLY A 274 18.55 7.66 6.44
C GLY A 274 17.71 7.51 5.17
N ALA A 275 17.10 6.34 4.97
CA ALA A 275 16.22 6.09 3.84
C ALA A 275 14.96 7.00 3.84
N THR A 276 14.48 7.36 5.03
CA THR A 276 13.35 8.30 5.16
C THR A 276 13.75 9.70 4.72
N MET A 277 14.93 10.17 5.12
CA MET A 277 15.47 11.48 4.72
C MET A 277 15.76 11.55 3.23
N ASP A 278 16.39 10.53 2.65
CA ASP A 278 16.70 10.47 1.22
C ASP A 278 15.41 10.62 0.39
N ALA A 279 14.41 9.79 0.69
CA ALA A 279 13.10 9.88 0.04
C ALA A 279 12.40 11.24 0.27
N LEU A 280 12.46 11.80 1.48
CA LEU A 280 11.84 13.09 1.79
C LEU A 280 12.48 14.23 1.01
N HIS A 281 13.81 14.31 0.97
CA HIS A 281 14.53 15.39 0.29
C HIS A 281 14.27 15.41 -1.22
N THR A 282 14.00 14.24 -1.82
CA THR A 282 13.64 14.15 -3.23
C THR A 282 12.24 14.71 -3.51
N VAL A 283 11.33 14.70 -2.54
CA VAL A 283 9.92 15.01 -2.77
C VAL A 283 9.44 16.30 -2.11
N ALA A 284 10.10 16.77 -1.04
CA ALA A 284 9.76 17.98 -0.31
C ALA A 284 11.00 18.61 0.35
N ALA A 285 11.07 19.94 0.33
CA ALA A 285 12.16 20.72 0.93
C ALA A 285 11.83 21.12 2.38
N ILE A 286 11.66 20.12 3.25
CA ILE A 286 11.35 20.30 4.68
C ILE A 286 12.26 19.43 5.55
N GLU A 287 12.35 19.76 6.83
CA GLU A 287 13.07 18.92 7.81
C GLU A 287 12.24 17.70 8.20
N LEU A 288 12.93 16.59 8.48
CA LEU A 288 12.32 15.40 9.07
C LEU A 288 12.43 15.50 10.60
N GLU A 289 11.29 15.50 11.28
CA GLU A 289 11.26 15.29 12.73
C GLU A 289 11.45 13.80 13.03
N HIS A 290 12.57 13.44 13.64
CA HIS A 290 12.91 12.07 13.99
C HIS A 290 12.79 11.85 15.50
N ILE A 291 11.91 10.94 15.89
CA ILE A 291 11.62 10.59 17.27
C ILE A 291 11.94 9.11 17.48
N VAL A 292 12.77 8.84 18.48
CA VAL A 292 13.14 7.48 18.88
C VAL A 292 12.54 7.17 20.24
N ILE A 293 11.80 6.07 20.36
CA ILE A 293 11.05 5.70 21.57
C ILE A 293 11.26 4.25 21.97
N GLU A 294 11.17 3.97 23.27
CA GLU A 294 11.19 2.61 23.81
C GLU A 294 9.79 1.99 23.77
N PRO A 295 9.66 0.69 23.43
CA PRO A 295 8.43 -0.05 23.68
C PRO A 295 8.18 -0.19 25.19
N VAL A 296 6.91 -0.25 25.58
CA VAL A 296 6.45 -0.39 26.98
C VAL A 296 6.50 -1.85 27.44
#